data_AF-X1EX53-F1
#
_entry.id   AF-X1EX53-F1
#
_cell.length_a   1.000
_cell.length_b   1.000
_cell.length_c   1.000
_cell.angle_alpha   90.00
_cell.angle_beta   90.00
_cell.angle_gamma   90.00
#
_symmetry.space_group_name_H-M   'P 1'
#
loop_
_entity.id
_entity.type
_entity.pdbx_description
1 polymer ?
#
loop_
_entity_poly.entity_id
_entity_poly.type
_entity_poly.pdbx_seq_one_letter_code
_entity_poly.pdbx_strand_id
1 'polypeptide(L)' 'MKKNNILIISYDVIGSQMAGPGIRYYEFAKTLSDLGEVTLAV' A
#
# COMPACT_ATOMS: atom_id res chain seq x y z
N MET A 1 8.13 -1.48 -21.77
CA MET A 1 6.89 -1.96 -21.11
C MET A 1 6.37 -0.82 -20.25
N LYS A 2 5.08 -0.45 -20.36
CA LYS A 2 4.48 0.54 -19.44
C LYS A 2 4.39 -0.09 -18.04
N LYS A 3 4.87 0.59 -17.00
CA LYS A 3 4.62 0.17 -15.61
C LYS A 3 3.17 0.52 -15.24
N ASN A 4 2.50 -0.37 -14.51
CA ASN A 4 1.18 -0.09 -13.96
C ASN A 4 1.32 0.88 -12.79
N ASN A 5 0.47 1.90 -12.73
CA ASN A 5 0.40 2.81 -11.60
C ASN A 5 -0.78 2.40 -10.72
N ILE A 6 -0.51 2.11 -9.45
CA ILE A 6 -1.48 1.56 -8.51
C ILE A 6 -1.61 2.53 -7.33
N LEU A 7 -2.82 3.00 -7.08
CA LEU A 7 -3.15 3.82 -5.90
C LEU A 7 -3.91 2.95 -4.89
N ILE A 8 -3.38 2.86 -3.68
CA ILE A 8 -4.01 2.23 -2.53
C ILE A 8 -4.38 3.33 -1.54
N ILE A 9 -5.64 3.36 -1.11
CA ILE A 9 -6.15 4.33 -0.13
C ILE A 9 -6.49 3.58 1.15
N SER A 10 -5.79 3.91 2.23
CA SER A 10 -6.05 3.39 3.57
C SER A 10 -6.78 4.45 4.38
N TYR A 11 -7.92 4.11 4.99
CA TYR A 11 -8.59 4.96 5.99
C TYR A 11 -8.04 4.76 7.41
N ASP A 12 -7.04 3.89 7.55
CA ASP A 12 -6.41 3.55 8.82
C ASP A 12 -4.99 4.12 8.91
N VAL A 13 -4.47 4.23 10.13
CA VAL A 13 -3.16 4.80 10.42
C VAL A 13 -2.05 3.85 9.95
N ILE A 14 -1.14 4.37 9.13
CA ILE A 14 0.08 3.67 8.71
C ILE A 14 1.25 4.23 9.51
N GLY A 15 1.91 3.37 10.28
CA GLY A 15 3.04 3.76 11.13
C GLY A 15 3.69 2.56 11.82
N SER A 16 4.75 2.82 12.58
CA SER A 16 5.55 1.75 13.22
C SER A 16 4.78 0.90 14.24
N GLN A 17 3.66 1.39 14.77
CA GLN A 17 2.82 0.71 15.77
C GLN A 17 1.42 0.37 15.22
N MET A 18 1.30 0.14 13.91
CA MET A 18 0.03 -0.21 13.28
C MET A 18 -0.43 -1.66 13.60
N ALA A 19 -1.74 -1.86 13.62
CA ALA A 19 -2.39 -3.16 13.74
C ALA A 19 -3.64 -3.22 12.85
N GLY A 20 -4.25 -4.39 12.71
CA GLY A 20 -5.54 -4.52 12.03
C GLY A 20 -5.51 -4.11 10.55
N PRO A 21 -6.45 -3.27 10.07
CA PRO A 21 -6.49 -2.85 8.67
C PRO A 21 -5.21 -2.13 8.21
N GLY A 22 -4.61 -1.25 9.02
CA GLY A 22 -3.39 -0.50 8.65
C GLY A 22 -2.26 -1.38 8.11
N ILE A 23 -1.87 -2.43 8.86
CA ILE A 23 -0.81 -3.36 8.41
C ILE A 23 -1.18 -4.10 7.12
N ARG A 24 -2.48 -4.40 6.92
CA ARG A 24 -2.96 -5.06 5.70
C ARG A 24 -2.74 -4.18 4.47
N TYR A 25 -3.08 -2.89 4.55
CA TYR A 25 -2.86 -1.96 3.43
C TYR A 25 -1.38 -1.78 3.12
N TYR A 26 -0.53 -1.75 4.14
CA TYR A 26 0.92 -1.73 3.96
C TYR A 26 1.44 -2.98 3.24
N GLU A 27 1.03 -4.18 3.67
CA GLU A 27 1.45 -5.43 3.02
C GLU A 27 0.93 -5.53 1.57
N PHE A 28 -0.29 -5.06 1.29
CA PHE A 28 -0.77 -4.96 -0.09
C PHE A 28 0.10 -4.04 -0.94
N ALA A 29 0.47 -2.86 -0.43
CA ALA A 29 1.32 -1.93 -1.15
C ALA A 29 2.69 -2.55 -1.47
N LYS A 30 3.26 -3.25 -0.50
CA LYS A 30 4.53 -3.96 -0.64
C LYS A 30 4.46 -5.06 -1.70
N THR A 31 3.47 -5.96 -1.62
CA THR A 31 3.32 -7.05 -2.61
C THR A 31 3.01 -6.53 -4.02
N LEU A 32 2.19 -5.49 -4.16
CA LEU A 32 1.83 -4.95 -5.47
C LEU A 32 2.97 -4.15 -6.12
N SER A 33 3.99 -3.74 -5.35
CA SER A 33 5.16 -3.04 -5.89
C SER A 33 5.98 -3.90 -6.87
N ASP A 34 5.85 -5.23 -6.79
CA ASP A 34 6.44 -6.15 -7.76
C ASP A 34 5.78 -6.06 -9.15
N LEU A 35 4.55 -5.52 -9.22
CA LEU A 35 3.74 -5.41 -10.44
C LEU A 35 3.75 -4.00 -11.04
N GLY A 36 4.17 -2.98 -10.30
CA GLY A 36 4.04 -1.60 -10.74
C GLY A 36 4.50 -0.55 -9.72
N GLU A 37 4.31 0.71 -10.08
CA GLU A 37 4.55 1.84 -9.19
C GLU A 37 3.34 2.00 -8.25
N VAL A 38 3.57 1.85 -6.96
CA VAL A 38 2.51 1.88 -5.94
C VAL A 38 2.61 3.15 -5.10
N THR A 39 1.49 3.86 -4.96
CA THR A 39 1.31 4.91 -3.94
C THR A 39 0.32 4.40 -2.90
N LEU A 40 0.73 4.40 -1.62
CA LEU A 40 -0.17 4.20 -0.48
C LEU A 40 -0.49 5.58 0.12
N ALA A 41 -1.74 6.02 -0.07
CA ALA A 41 -2.27 7.24 0.50
C ALA A 41 -3.04 6.93 1.79
N VAL A 42 -2.89 7.78 2.79
CA VAL A 42 -3.56 7.75 4.10
C VAL A 42 -4.30 9.06 4.34
#